data_AF-A0A191HST6-F1
#
_entry.id   AF-A0A191HST6-F1
#
_cell.length_a   1.000
_cell.length_b   1.000
_cell.length_c   1.000
_cell.angle_alpha   90.00
_cell.angle_beta   90.00
_cell.angle_gamma   90.00
#
_symmetry.space_group_name_H-M   'P 1'
#
loop_
_entity.id
_entity.type
_entity.pdbx_description
1 polymer ?
#
loop_
_entity_poly.entity_id
_entity_poly.type
_entity_poly.pdbx_seq_one_letter_code
_entity_poly.pdbx_strand_id
1 'polypeptide(L)' 'MANNRKSLSEKTGFEVFKKDMFACKYCGRQSPLVVLEVDHIKPVAEGGTNGIKNLITSLVLTVTGEKEKES' A
#
# COMPACT_ATOMS: atom_id res chain seq x y z
N MET A 1 25.87 -2.98 5.37
CA MET A 1 25.25 -2.59 4.08
C MET A 1 24.10 -1.63 4.37
N ALA A 2 24.18 -0.37 3.92
CA ALA A 2 23.09 0.58 4.11
C ALA A 2 21.91 0.15 3.22
N ASN A 3 20.83 -0.34 3.83
CA ASN A 3 19.57 -0.58 3.14
C ASN A 3 19.05 0.77 2.65
N ASN A 4 19.40 1.13 1.40
CA ASN A 4 18.87 2.27 0.68
C ASN A 4 17.42 1.95 0.33
N ARG A 5 16.55 1.91 1.36
CA ARG A 5 15.11 1.88 1.16
C ARG A 5 14.79 3.19 0.46
N LYS A 6 14.62 3.12 -0.87
CA LYS A 6 14.09 4.24 -1.65
C LYS A 6 12.74 4.58 -1.05
N SER A 7 12.67 5.69 -0.34
CA SER A 7 11.42 6.29 0.09
C SER A 7 10.55 6.46 -1.16
N LEU A 8 9.34 5.91 -1.11
CA LEU A 8 8.34 6.16 -2.14
C LEU A 8 8.19 7.68 -2.26
N SER A 9 8.40 8.21 -3.47
CA SER A 9 8.15 9.62 -3.71
C SER A 9 6.68 9.93 -3.45
N GLU A 10 6.40 11.06 -2.82
CA GLU A 10 5.03 11.52 -2.54
C GLU A 10 4.14 11.46 -3.80
N LYS A 11 4.72 11.80 -4.96
CA LYS A 11 4.05 11.68 -6.27
C LYS A 11 3.49 10.29 -6.54
N THR A 12 4.27 9.24 -6.30
CA THR A 12 3.87 7.85 -6.53
C THR A 12 2.73 7.45 -5.61
N GLY A 13 2.74 7.91 -4.35
CA GLY A 13 1.63 7.67 -3.43
C GLY A 13 0.33 8.32 -3.92
N PHE A 14 0.40 9.60 -4.33
CA PHE A 14 -0.76 10.30 -4.90
C PHE A 14 -1.29 9.65 -6.18
N GLU A 15 -0.42 9.13 -7.05
CA GLU A 15 -0.83 8.41 -8.26
C GLU A 15 -1.60 7.12 -7.92
N VAL A 16 -1.17 6.38 -6.90
CA VAL A 16 -1.85 5.17 -6.43
C VAL A 16 -3.22 5.53 -5.86
N PHE A 17 -3.31 6.54 -4.98
CA PHE A 17 -4.60 6.99 -4.44
C PHE A 17 -5.56 7.47 -5.53
N LYS A 18 -5.06 8.22 -6.52
CA LYS A 18 -5.89 8.68 -7.65
C LYS A 18 -6.39 7.51 -8.50
N LYS A 19 -5.55 6.52 -8.75
CA LYS A 19 -5.93 5.28 -9.46
C LYS A 19 -7.01 4.50 -8.70
N ASP A 20 -6.89 4.40 -7.38
CA ASP A 20 -7.81 3.66 -6.53
C ASP A 20 -8.99 4.53 -6.03
N MET A 21 -9.17 5.73 -6.59
CA MET A 21 -10.24 6.68 -6.26
C MET A 21 -10.35 6.99 -4.76
N PHE A 22 -9.21 7.05 -4.07
CA PHE A 22 -9.12 7.26 -2.62
C PHE A 22 -9.96 6.25 -1.81
N ALA A 23 -10.09 5.03 -2.34
CA ALA A 23 -10.78 3.91 -1.70
C ALA A 23 -9.81 2.77 -1.41
N CYS A 24 -9.96 2.13 -0.24
CA CYS A 24 -9.27 0.89 0.06
C CYS A 24 -9.70 -0.18 -0.93
N LYS A 25 -8.75 -0.81 -1.63
CA LYS A 25 -9.06 -1.90 -2.57
C LYS A 25 -9.48 -3.20 -1.89
N TYR A 26 -9.13 -3.39 -0.62
CA TYR A 26 -9.52 -4.57 0.15
C TYR A 26 -10.95 -4.44 0.70
N CYS A 27 -11.26 -3.29 1.31
CA CYS A 27 -12.52 -3.12 2.05
C CYS A 27 -13.55 -2.21 1.35
N GLY A 28 -13.15 -1.48 0.31
CA GLY A 28 -13.99 -0.48 -0.37
C GLY A 28 -14.23 0.82 0.40
N ARG A 29 -13.69 0.97 1.61
CA ARG A 29 -13.88 2.17 2.45
C ARG A 29 -13.08 3.37 1.91
N GLN A 30 -13.64 4.57 2.04
CA GLN A 30 -13.06 5.82 1.54
C GLN A 30 -12.76 6.80 2.69
N SER A 31 -11.76 7.66 2.46
CA SER A 31 -11.49 8.83 3.32
C SER A 31 -12.71 9.77 3.33
N PRO A 32 -13.05 10.45 4.45
CA PRO A 32 -12.31 10.64 5.71
C PRO A 32 -12.63 9.64 6.83
N LEU A 33 -13.51 8.66 6.57
CA LEU A 33 -13.98 7.73 7.59
C LEU A 33 -12.90 6.76 8.08
N VAL A 34 -11.85 6.57 7.28
CA VAL A 34 -10.74 5.65 7.55
C VAL A 34 -9.42 6.23 7.10
N VAL A 35 -8.35 5.87 7.81
CA VAL A 35 -6.97 6.22 7.42
C VAL A 35 -6.51 5.25 6.34
N LEU A 36 -6.09 5.80 5.19
CA LEU A 36 -5.59 5.04 4.06
C LEU A 36 -4.08 5.20 3.96
N GLU A 37 -3.40 4.11 3.64
CA GLU A 37 -1.97 4.08 3.34
C GLU A 37 -1.68 3.32 2.05
N VAL A 38 -0.48 3.50 1.51
CA VAL A 38 -0.03 2.77 0.33
C VAL A 38 0.80 1.58 0.78
N ASP A 39 0.33 0.38 0.46
CA ASP A 39 0.98 -0.86 0.82
C ASP A 39 1.49 -1.62 -0.41
N HIS A 40 2.45 -2.52 -0.21
CA HIS A 40 2.98 -3.37 -1.27
C HIS A 40 2.20 -4.69 -1.32
N ILE A 41 1.65 -5.03 -2.49
CA ILE A 41 0.97 -6.31 -2.71
C ILE A 41 1.96 -7.46 -2.50
N LYS A 42 3.13 -7.37 -3.17
CA LYS A 42 4.25 -8.27 -2.95
C LYS A 42 5.29 -7.58 -2.06
N PRO A 43 5.63 -8.14 -0.90
CA PRO A 43 6.63 -7.53 -0.02
C PRO A 43 8.00 -7.50 -0.70
N VAL A 44 8.77 -6.46 -0.40
CA VAL A 44 10.13 -6.29 -0.95
C VAL A 44 11.03 -7.48 -0.59
N ALA A 45 10.80 -8.10 0.56
CA ALA A 45 11.52 -9.30 1.00
C ALA A 45 11.36 -10.50 0.04
N GLU A 46 10.23 -10.60 -0.66
CA GLU A 46 9.97 -11.66 -1.66
C GLU A 46 10.31 -11.20 -3.09
N GLY A 47 11.01 -10.07 -3.26
CA GLY A 47 11.33 -9.47 -4.55
C GLY A 47 10.20 -8.60 -5.12
N GLY A 48 9.34 -8.05 -4.26
CA GLY A 48 8.40 -7.00 -4.64
C GLY A 48 9.10 -5.73 -5.11
N THR A 49 8.49 -5.04 -6.07
CA THR A 49 9.01 -3.76 -6.59
C THR A 49 8.21 -2.58 -6.05
N ASN A 50 8.80 -1.38 -6.03
CA ASN A 50 8.10 -0.15 -5.64
C ASN A 50 7.31 0.45 -6.82
N GLY A 51 6.94 -0.36 -7.81
CA GLY A 51 6.20 0.10 -8.98
C GLY A 51 4.72 0.27 -8.65
N ILE A 52 4.05 1.23 -9.28
CA ILE A 52 2.61 1.54 -9.09
C ILE A 52 1.71 0.29 -9.24
N LYS A 53 2.13 -0.70 -10.04
CA LYS A 53 1.40 -1.98 -10.19
C LYS A 53 1.46 -2.88 -8.96
N ASN A 54 2.54 -2.80 -8.17
CA ASN A 54 2.73 -3.54 -6.93
C ASN A 54 2.30 -2.73 -5.69
N LEU A 55 1.87 -1.49 -5.88
CA LEU A 55 1.37 -0.62 -4.83
C LEU A 55 -0.16 -0.60 -4.87
N ILE A 56 -0.77 -0.63 -3.69
CA ILE A 56 -2.22 -0.62 -3.55
C ILE A 56 -2.64 0.27 -2.38
N THR A 57 -3.77 0.95 -2.52
CA THR A 57 -4.37 1.66 -1.38
C THR A 57 -5.00 0.66 -0.41
N SER A 58 -4.45 0.60 0.81
CA SER A 58 -4.93 -0.21 1.93
C SER A 58 -5.35 0.69 3.10
N LEU A 59 -6.04 0.11 4.07
CA LEU A 59 -6.27 0.77 5.36
C LEU A 59 -5.00 0.70 6.20
N VAL A 60 -4.81 1.71 7.05
CA VAL A 60 -3.88 1.62 8.18
C VAL A 60 -4.36 0.47 9.07
N LEU A 61 -3.67 -0.66 8.99
CA LEU A 61 -3.92 -1.80 9.87
C LEU A 61 -3.13 -1.53 11.15
N THR A 62 -3.84 -1.18 12.22
CA THR A 62 -3.24 -0.98 13.55
C THR A 62 -2.82 -2.30 14.21
N VAL A 63 -3.15 -3.45 13.60
CA VAL A 63 -2.67 -4.76 14.02
C VAL A 63 -1.47 -5.13 13.15
N THR A 64 -0.30 -5.17 13.77
CA THR A 64 0.95 -5.54 13.12
C THR A 64 0.89 -6.98 12.63
N GLY A 65 0.64 -7.12 11.33
CA GLY A 65 1.12 -8.20 10.48
C GLY A 65 0.69 -9.62 10.84
N GLU A 66 -0.44 -10.05 10.29
CA GLU A 66 -0.57 -11.37 9.65
C GLU A 66 -1.43 -11.16 8.41
N LYS A 67 -0.79 -11.07 7.24
CA LYS A 67 -1.48 -11.17 5.95
C LYS A 67 -1.99 -12.62 5.86
N GLU A 68 -3.14 -12.90 6.46
CA GLU A 68 -3.87 -14.12 6.16
C GLU A 68 -4.31 -14.01 4.70
N LYS A 69 -3.60 -14.77 3.86
CA LYS A 69 -3.98 -15.05 2.49
C LYS A 69 -5.39 -15.64 2.53
N GLU A 70 -6.35 -14.90 2.02
CA GLU A 70 -7.67 -15.42 1.68
C GLU A 70 -7.46 -16.56 0.69
N SER A 71 -7.83 -17.77 1.11
CA SER A 71 -7.84 -19.00 0.31
C SER A 71 -9.26 -19.42 0.01
#